data_AF-A0A3A0VT88-F1
#
_entry.id   AF-A0A3A0VT88-F1
#
_cell.length_a   1.000
_cell.length_b   1.000
_cell.length_c   1.000
_cell.angle_alpha   90.00
_cell.angle_beta   90.00
_cell.angle_gamma   90.00
#
_symmetry.space_group_name_H-M   'P 1'
#
loop_
_entity.id
_entity.type
_entity.pdbx_description
1 polymer ?
#
loop_
_entity_poly.entity_id
_entity_poly.type
_entity_poly.pdbx_seq_one_letter_code
_entity_poly.pdbx_strand_id
1 'polypeptide(L)'
;MNLGKQIIDSIECFDIDNEIQSCIEYVCSSIEETEESKEFAKRNGNSILYQEMNQVWRSQYITLAILKNVKESNENMTDEIVMLSKNEQEKSVLSQSDQTEDNTHK
;
A
#
# COMPACT_ATOMS: atom_id res chain seq x y z
N MET A 1 -23.52 14.21 -6.72
CA MET A 1 -22.79 13.05 -6.17
C MET A 1 -22.03 13.58 -4.95
N ASN A 2 -22.12 12.91 -3.81
CA ASN A 2 -21.44 13.36 -2.58
C ASN A 2 -19.92 13.28 -2.79
N LEU A 3 -19.18 14.35 -2.45
CA LEU A 3 -17.72 14.43 -2.58
C LEU A 3 -17.02 13.25 -1.89
N GLY A 4 -17.46 12.84 -0.70
CA GLY A 4 -16.89 11.68 0.00
C GLY A 4 -17.06 10.38 -0.77
N LYS A 5 -18.12 10.24 -1.59
CA LYS A 5 -18.31 9.06 -2.44
C LYS A 5 -17.35 9.09 -3.62
N GLN A 6 -17.14 10.26 -4.24
CA GLN A 6 -16.15 10.42 -5.31
C GLN A 6 -14.74 10.10 -4.83
N ILE A 7 -14.40 10.46 -3.59
CA ILE A 7 -13.10 10.16 -2.99
C ILE A 7 -12.92 8.65 -2.81
N ILE A 8 -13.89 7.96 -2.21
CA ILE A 8 -13.85 6.49 -2.03
C ILE A 8 -13.75 5.78 -3.39
N ASP A 9 -14.64 6.13 -4.33
CA ASP A 9 -14.64 5.55 -5.69
C ASP A 9 -13.29 5.77 -6.41
N SER A 10 -12.61 6.90 -6.15
CA SER A 10 -11.30 7.19 -6.74
C SER A 10 -10.19 6.33 -6.13
N ILE A 11 -10.19 6.12 -4.82
CA ILE A 11 -9.20 5.26 -4.14
C ILE A 11 -9.30 3.82 -4.64
N GLU A 12 -10.52 3.30 -4.74
CA GLU A 12 -10.79 1.95 -5.29
C GLU A 12 -10.37 1.83 -6.76
N CYS A 13 -10.46 2.92 -7.53
CA CYS A 13 -10.06 2.93 -8.94
C CYS A 13 -8.54 2.90 -9.13
N PHE A 14 -7.77 3.59 -8.29
CA PHE A 14 -6.31 3.64 -8.41
C PHE A 14 -5.63 2.36 -7.92
N ASP A 15 -6.24 1.61 -7.00
CA ASP A 15 -5.82 0.27 -6.56
C ASP A 15 -4.30 0.15 -6.24
N ILE A 16 -3.76 1.19 -5.59
CA ILE A 16 -2.34 1.32 -5.26
C ILE A 16 -1.84 0.15 -4.40
N ASP A 17 -2.72 -0.46 -3.59
CA ASP A 17 -2.36 -1.61 -2.78
C ASP A 17 -1.93 -2.81 -3.64
N ASN A 18 -2.68 -3.10 -4.71
CA ASN A 18 -2.34 -4.18 -5.64
C ASN A 18 -1.09 -3.85 -6.46
N GLU A 19 -0.83 -2.58 -6.79
CA GLU A 19 0.41 -2.17 -7.45
C GLU A 19 1.63 -2.41 -6.53
N ILE A 20 1.56 -1.99 -5.26
CA ILE A 20 2.63 -2.22 -4.27
C ILE A 20 2.82 -3.72 -4.02
N GLN A 21 1.72 -4.48 -3.89
CA GLN A 21 1.74 -5.91 -3.69
C GLN A 21 2.44 -6.64 -4.85
N SER A 22 2.18 -6.22 -6.09
CA SER A 22 2.87 -6.76 -7.27
C SER A 22 4.38 -6.50 -7.23
N CYS A 23 4.82 -5.31 -6.76
CA CYS A 23 6.24 -5.04 -6.56
C CYS A 23 6.86 -5.94 -5.47
N ILE A 24 6.14 -6.19 -4.38
CA ILE A 24 6.59 -7.09 -3.31
C ILE A 24 6.79 -8.51 -3.85
N GLU A 25 5.84 -9.02 -4.63
CA GLU A 25 5.90 -10.36 -5.23
C GLU A 25 7.07 -10.52 -6.19
N TYR A 26 7.32 -9.52 -7.02
CA TYR A 26 8.50 -9.48 -7.89
C TYR A 26 9.81 -9.54 -7.10
N VAL A 27 9.94 -8.71 -6.05
CA VAL A 27 11.17 -8.69 -5.23
C VAL A 27 11.34 -10.01 -4.49
N CYS A 28 10.28 -10.61 -3.96
CA CYS A 28 10.34 -11.94 -3.33
C CYS A 28 10.85 -13.01 -4.31
N SER A 29 10.33 -13.04 -5.53
CA SER A 29 10.78 -13.98 -6.57
C SER A 29 12.27 -13.75 -6.90
N SER A 30 12.68 -12.49 -7.02
CA SER A 30 14.08 -12.14 -7.29
C SER A 30 15.03 -12.51 -6.14
N ILE A 31 14.57 -12.46 -4.88
CA ILE A 31 15.32 -12.94 -3.71
C ILE A 31 15.58 -14.44 -3.80
N GLU A 32 14.56 -15.22 -4.18
CA GLU A 32 14.68 -16.68 -4.32
C GLU A 32 15.72 -17.05 -5.39
N GLU A 33 15.65 -16.44 -6.58
CA GLU A 33 16.62 -16.63 -7.67
C GLU A 33 18.06 -16.24 -7.25
N THR A 34 18.18 -15.16 -6.48
CA THR A 34 19.47 -14.68 -5.98
C THR A 34 20.04 -15.62 -4.92
N GLU A 35 19.19 -16.18 -4.04
CA GLU A 35 19.58 -17.18 -3.04
C GLU A 35 20.12 -18.45 -3.72
N GLU A 36 19.45 -18.93 -4.77
CA GLU A 36 19.92 -20.08 -5.56
C GLU A 36 21.29 -19.83 -6.18
N SER A 37 21.48 -18.66 -6.79
CA SER A 37 22.75 -18.24 -7.40
C SER A 37 23.88 -18.11 -6.37
N LYS A 38 23.56 -17.55 -5.19
CA LYS A 38 24.47 -17.44 -4.06
C LYS A 38 24.91 -18.81 -3.56
N GLU A 39 23.99 -19.74 -3.33
CA GLU A 39 24.31 -21.09 -2.86
C GLU A 39 25.05 -21.91 -3.92
N PHE A 40 24.75 -21.72 -5.21
CA PHE A 40 25.55 -22.29 -6.30
C PHE A 40 27.00 -21.79 -6.24
N ALA A 41 27.22 -20.48 -6.11
CA ALA A 41 28.57 -19.90 -6.03
C ALA A 41 29.36 -20.45 -4.83
N LYS A 42 28.70 -20.57 -3.67
CA LYS A 42 29.27 -21.15 -2.45
C LYS A 42 29.69 -22.60 -2.63
N ARG A 43 28.84 -23.43 -3.25
CA ARG A 43 29.14 -24.86 -3.51
C ARG A 43 30.32 -25.04 -4.46
N ASN A 44 30.49 -24.12 -5.42
CA ASN A 44 31.58 -24.16 -6.39
C ASN A 44 32.85 -23.44 -5.91
N GLY A 45 32.88 -22.92 -4.67
CA GLY A 45 34.04 -22.22 -4.12
C GLY A 45 34.34 -20.87 -4.78
N ASN A 46 33.38 -20.29 -5.53
CA ASN A 46 33.55 -18.99 -6.16
C ASN A 46 33.26 -17.86 -5.16
N SER A 47 34.28 -17.46 -4.40
CA SER A 47 34.15 -16.49 -3.31
C SER A 47 33.74 -15.09 -3.77
N ILE A 48 34.20 -14.66 -4.94
CA ILE A 48 33.87 -13.33 -5.50
C ILE A 48 32.39 -13.30 -5.84
N LEU A 49 31.92 -14.27 -6.64
CA LEU A 49 30.50 -14.36 -7.01
C LEU A 49 29.60 -14.53 -5.79
N TYR A 50 30.02 -15.32 -4.79
CA TYR A 50 29.26 -15.45 -3.54
C TYR A 50 29.13 -14.11 -2.80
N GLN A 51 30.20 -13.32 -2.72
CA GLN A 51 30.16 -12.02 -2.07
C GLN A 51 29.25 -11.04 -2.80
N GLU A 52 29.33 -10.99 -4.13
CA GLU A 52 28.48 -10.15 -4.98
C GLU A 52 27.00 -10.54 -4.81
N MET A 53 26.66 -11.82 -4.94
CA MET A 53 25.28 -12.30 -4.78
C MET A 53 24.75 -12.06 -3.36
N ASN A 54 25.58 -12.23 -2.33
CA ASN A 54 25.19 -11.93 -0.96
C ASN A 54 24.93 -10.43 -0.71
N GLN A 55 25.62 -9.53 -1.43
CA GLN A 55 25.31 -8.10 -1.37
C GLN A 55 23.98 -7.78 -2.05
N VAL A 56 23.73 -8.35 -3.24
CA VAL A 56 22.46 -8.20 -3.96
C VAL A 56 21.30 -8.70 -3.10
N TRP A 57 21.45 -9.91 -2.54
CA TRP A 57 20.46 -10.53 -1.65
C TRP A 57 20.11 -9.61 -0.46
N ARG A 58 21.12 -9.06 0.22
CA ARG A 58 20.89 -8.09 1.32
C ARG A 58 20.15 -6.84 0.86
N SER A 59 20.51 -6.29 -0.30
CA SER A 59 19.84 -5.12 -0.85
C SER A 59 18.37 -5.41 -1.15
N GLN A 60 18.05 -6.58 -1.72
CA GLN A 60 16.67 -6.95 -2.01
C GLN A 60 15.83 -7.10 -0.73
N TYR A 61 16.40 -7.65 0.35
CA TYR A 61 15.71 -7.69 1.65
C TYR A 61 15.41 -6.30 2.22
N ILE A 62 16.33 -5.34 2.05
CA ILE A 62 16.09 -3.94 2.43
C ILE A 62 14.97 -3.36 1.57
N THR A 63 15.00 -3.57 0.25
CA THR A 63 13.94 -3.14 -0.66
C THR A 63 12.59 -3.74 -0.27
N LEU A 64 12.53 -5.03 0.04
CA LEU A 64 11.31 -5.72 0.50
C LEU A 64 10.76 -5.10 1.78
N ALA A 65 11.63 -4.78 2.76
CA ALA A 65 11.23 -4.13 4.00
C ALA A 65 10.65 -2.73 3.75
N ILE A 66 11.26 -1.95 2.85
CA ILE A 66 10.76 -0.64 2.46
C ILE A 66 9.39 -0.77 1.78
N LEU A 67 9.23 -1.70 0.83
CA LEU A 67 7.95 -1.91 0.15
C LEU A 67 6.83 -2.31 1.10
N LYS A 68 7.12 -3.18 2.09
CA LYS A 68 6.15 -3.53 3.14
C LYS A 68 5.72 -2.31 3.98
N ASN A 69 6.67 -1.45 4.36
CA ASN A 69 6.35 -0.22 5.10
C ASN A 69 5.53 0.76 4.23
N VAL A 70 5.82 0.85 2.94
CA VAL A 70 5.05 1.67 1.99
C VAL A 70 3.62 1.13 1.87
N LYS A 71 3.45 -0.19 1.80
CA LYS A 71 2.14 -0.84 1.78
C LYS A 71 1.33 -0.49 3.03
N GLU A 72 1.89 -0.73 4.21
CA GLU A 72 1.24 -0.41 5.49
C GLU A 72 0.92 1.09 5.61
N SER A 73 1.82 1.96 5.15
CA SER A 73 1.56 3.41 5.13
C SER A 73 0.40 3.77 4.20
N ASN A 74 0.30 3.13 3.03
CA ASN A 74 -0.79 3.34 2.07
C ASN A 74 -2.13 2.81 2.60
N GLU A 75 -2.15 1.65 3.24
CA GLU A 75 -3.33 1.08 3.92
C GLU A 75 -3.84 2.06 5.00
N ASN A 76 -2.95 2.52 5.88
CA ASN A 76 -3.30 3.48 6.94
C ASN A 76 -3.83 4.82 6.37
N MET A 77 -3.19 5.35 5.33
CA MET A 77 -3.64 6.59 4.67
C MET A 77 -5.01 6.41 4.02
N THR A 78 -5.23 5.27 3.34
CA THR A 78 -6.51 4.91 2.74
C THR A 78 -7.61 4.86 3.80
N ASP A 79 -7.37 4.16 4.90
CA ASP A 79 -8.32 4.02 6.00
C ASP A 79 -8.68 5.39 6.62
N GLU A 80 -7.68 6.25 6.83
CA GLU A 80 -7.90 7.61 7.35
C GLU A 80 -8.74 8.46 6.38
N ILE A 81 -8.44 8.43 5.08
CA ILE A 81 -9.21 9.18 4.07
C ILE A 81 -10.65 8.67 3.99
N VAL A 82 -10.86 7.35 4.03
CA VAL A 82 -12.20 6.75 4.02
C VAL A 82 -12.98 7.18 5.26
N MET A 83 -12.36 7.15 6.43
CA MET A 83 -12.97 7.58 7.69
C MET A 83 -13.34 9.07 7.67
N LEU A 84 -12.43 9.95 7.26
CA LEU A 84 -12.69 11.38 7.11
C LEU A 84 -13.80 11.66 6.08
N SER A 85 -13.78 10.94 4.97
CA SER A 85 -14.81 11.06 3.92
C SER A 85 -16.19 10.72 4.48
N LYS A 86 -16.33 9.60 5.21
CA LYS A 86 -17.59 9.18 5.85
C LYS A 86 -18.09 10.21 6.87
N ASN A 87 -17.21 10.71 7.74
CA ASN A 87 -17.56 11.71 8.74
C ASN A 87 -18.12 13.00 8.10
N GLU A 88 -17.55 13.45 6.98
CA GLU A 88 -18.08 14.61 6.25
C GLU A 88 -19.42 14.32 5.60
N GLN A 89 -19.68 13.09 5.14
CA GLN A 89 -21.01 12.71 4.68
C GLN A 89 -22.04 12.80 5.80
N GLU A 90 -21.73 12.29 6.99
CA GLU A 90 -22.63 12.31 8.15
C GLU A 90 -22.94 13.74 8.60
N LYS A 91 -21.94 14.64 8.66
CA LYS A 91 -22.17 16.07 8.95
C LYS A 91 -23.04 16.74 7.89
N SER A 92 -22.83 16.43 6.61
CA SER A 92 -23.64 16.99 5.53
C SER A 92 -25.11 16.57 5.66
N VAL A 93 -25.38 15.35 6.12
CA VAL A 93 -26.74 14.84 6.35
C VAL A 93 -27.39 15.52 7.56
N LEU A 94 -26.65 15.65 8.68
CA LEU A 94 -27.15 16.32 9.90
C LEU A 94 -27.48 17.81 9.66
N SER A 95 -26.60 18.53 8.96
CA SER A 95 -26.86 19.93 8.61
C SER A 95 -28.06 20.11 7.67
N GLN A 96 -28.37 19.11 6.85
CA GLN A 96 -29.53 19.13 5.97
C GLN A 96 -30.83 18.80 6.72
N SER A 97 -30.79 17.93 7.75
CA SER A 97 -31.96 17.65 8.60
C SER A 97 -32.35 18.83 9.49
N ASP A 98 -31.36 19.54 10.05
CA ASP A 98 -31.61 20.70 10.91
C ASP A 98 -32.28 21.86 10.14
N GLN A 99 -31.99 22.02 8.84
CA GLN A 99 -32.65 23.03 7.99
C GLN A 99 -34.07 22.67 7.57
N THR A 100 -34.48 21.41 7.71
CA THR A 100 -35.86 21.00 7.41
C THR A 100 -36.82 21.14 8.60
N GLU A 101 -36.32 21.14 9.84
CA GLU A 101 -37.18 21.27 11.04
C GLU A 101 -37.61 22.73 11.32
N ASP A 102 -36.79 23.73 10.95
CA ASP A 102 -37.08 25.15 11.19
C ASP A 102 -38.20 25.71 10.26
N ASN A 103 -38.65 24.91 9.29
CA ASN A 103 -39.68 25.32 8.32
C ASN A 103 -41.10 24.84 8.68
N THR A 104 -41.28 24.16 9.82
CA THR A 104 -42.56 23.53 10.22
C THR A 104 -43.30 24.26 11.36
N HIS A 105 -42.85 25.44 11.79
CA HIS A 105 -43.58 26.30 12.73
C HIS A 105 -43.99 27.61 12.04
N LYS A 106 -45.09 27.55 11.29
CA LYS A 106 -45.86 28.71 10.81
C LYS A 106 -47.26 28.68 11.39
#